data_AF-A0A7S3YC91-F1
#
_entry.id   AF-A0A7S3YC91-F1
#
_cell.length_a   1.000
_cell.length_b   1.000
_cell.length_c   1.000
_cell.angle_alpha   90.00
_cell.angle_beta   90.00
_cell.angle_gamma   90.00
#
_symmetry.space_group_name_H-M   'P 1'
#
loop_
_entity.id
_entity.type
_entity.pdbx_description
1 polymer ?
#
loop_
_entity_poly.entity_id
_entity_poly.type
_entity_poly.pdbx_seq_one_letter_code
_entity_poly.pdbx_strand_id
1 'polypeptide(L)'
;PDLEAHRQVCELRFVNCPLGCGWRGLVKGKQAHATDCPRQPVIKPDTPPSAPRPCELCGKNFAGNKLGQHKERCNKRPVECSDCGGTVEAASLPRHRQACQRGGGGGGGGGG
;
A
#
# COMPACT_ATOMS: atom_id res chain seq x y z
N PRO A 1 20.04 43.64 30.31
CA PRO A 1 19.39 42.46 29.68
C PRO A 1 20.43 41.79 28.79
N ASP A 2 20.69 40.52 29.07
CA ASP A 2 21.81 39.76 28.55
C ASP A 2 21.80 39.67 27.00
N LEU A 3 22.87 40.16 26.36
CA LEU A 3 23.01 40.18 24.90
C LEU A 3 22.95 38.76 24.30
N GLU A 4 23.39 37.76 25.09
CA GLU A 4 23.38 36.35 24.71
C GLU A 4 21.95 35.79 24.67
N ALA A 5 21.13 36.15 25.64
CA ALA A 5 19.69 35.83 25.64
C ALA A 5 18.96 36.47 24.45
N HIS A 6 19.27 37.72 24.09
CA HIS A 6 18.68 38.37 22.91
C HIS A 6 19.06 37.64 21.61
N ARG A 7 20.30 37.15 21.48
CA ARG A 7 20.80 36.46 20.28
C ARG A 7 19.99 35.20 19.94
N GLN A 8 19.42 34.52 20.95
CA GLN A 8 18.63 33.31 20.77
C GLN A 8 17.21 33.60 20.27
N VAL A 9 16.65 34.77 20.63
CA VAL A 9 15.28 35.17 20.27
C VAL A 9 15.22 36.22 19.15
N CYS A 10 16.37 36.70 18.66
CA CYS A 10 16.43 37.72 17.62
C CYS A 10 15.94 37.19 16.26
N GLU A 11 14.70 37.52 15.92
CA GLU A 11 14.04 37.14 14.67
C GLU A 11 14.64 37.84 13.42
N LEU A 12 15.49 38.84 13.65
CA LEU A 12 16.24 39.58 12.63
C LEU A 12 17.63 38.99 12.34
N ARG A 13 17.95 37.82 12.91
CA ARG A 13 19.18 37.11 12.57
C ARG A 13 19.05 36.45 11.19
N PHE A 14 20.12 36.47 10.39
CA PHE A 14 20.20 35.70 9.16
C PHE A 14 20.51 34.23 9.43
N VAL A 15 19.76 33.34 8.79
CA VAL A 15 19.95 31.89 8.80
C VAL A 15 20.00 31.37 7.37
N ASN A 16 20.72 30.28 7.18
CA ASN A 16 20.74 29.56 5.91
C ASN A 16 19.68 28.46 5.95
N CYS A 17 19.12 28.10 4.79
CA CYS A 17 18.20 26.99 4.71
C CYS A 17 18.89 25.68 5.14
N PRO A 18 18.33 24.90 6.08
CA PRO A 18 18.93 23.66 6.56
C PRO A 18 19.06 22.59 5.46
N LEU A 19 18.31 22.74 4.36
CA LEU A 19 18.28 21.83 3.22
C LEU A 19 19.35 22.15 2.16
N GLY A 20 20.16 23.19 2.41
CA GLY A 20 21.27 23.57 1.55
C GLY A 20 20.84 24.07 0.17
N CYS A 21 19.67 24.70 0.04
CA CYS A 21 19.19 25.25 -1.25
C CYS A 21 19.89 26.54 -1.69
N GLY A 22 20.83 27.06 -0.90
CA GLY A 22 21.46 28.35 -1.13
C GLY A 22 20.67 29.56 -0.62
N TRP A 23 19.45 29.37 -0.09
CA TRP A 23 18.69 30.47 0.51
C TRP A 23 19.31 30.93 1.83
N ARG A 24 19.44 32.25 1.98
CA ARG A 24 19.87 32.95 3.18
C ARG A 24 18.91 34.10 3.45
N GLY A 25 18.25 34.09 4.61
CA GLY A 25 17.27 35.11 4.96
C GLY A 25 17.07 35.22 6.47
N LEU A 26 16.20 36.13 6.90
CA LEU A 26 15.93 36.36 8.31
C LEU A 26 15.17 35.18 8.93
N VAL A 27 15.35 34.93 10.23
CA VAL A 27 14.59 33.91 10.98
C VAL A 27 13.08 34.09 10.78
N LYS A 28 12.55 35.32 10.79
CA LYS A 28 11.13 35.60 10.49
C LYS A 28 10.68 35.17 9.09
N GLY A 29 11.60 35.19 8.11
CA GLY A 29 11.34 34.79 6.72
C GLY A 29 11.52 33.30 6.46
N LYS A 30 12.02 32.53 7.44
CA LYS A 30 12.28 31.09 7.29
C LYS A 30 11.02 30.32 6.91
N GLN A 31 9.86 30.72 7.47
CA GLN A 31 8.59 30.00 7.27
C GLN A 31 8.03 30.24 5.88
N ALA A 32 8.11 31.48 5.40
CA ALA A 32 7.72 31.83 4.03
C ALA A 32 8.65 31.18 3.00
N HIS A 33 9.95 31.13 3.27
CA HIS A 33 10.87 30.37 2.42
C HIS A 33 10.60 28.86 2.46
N ALA A 34 10.26 28.30 3.62
CA ALA A 34 10.08 26.86 3.77
C ALA A 34 9.01 26.29 2.82
N THR A 35 7.99 27.06 2.45
CA THR A 35 6.93 26.67 1.50
C THR A 35 7.35 26.80 0.04
N ASP A 36 8.34 27.62 -0.26
CA ASP A 36 8.85 27.90 -1.63
C ASP A 36 10.23 27.26 -1.87
N CYS A 37 10.80 26.60 -0.86
CA CYS A 37 12.18 26.11 -0.93
C CYS A 37 12.29 25.00 -1.99
N PRO A 38 13.14 25.15 -3.03
CA PRO A 38 13.28 24.16 -4.09
C PRO A 38 13.91 22.84 -3.60
N ARG A 39 14.47 22.85 -2.38
CA ARG A 39 15.01 21.67 -1.70
C ARG A 39 14.11 21.19 -0.56
N GLN A 40 12.95 21.83 -0.34
CA GLN A 40 11.93 21.30 0.57
C GLN A 40 11.72 19.84 0.18
N PRO A 41 11.84 18.88 1.12
CA PRO A 41 11.29 17.57 0.86
C PRO A 41 9.80 17.83 0.72
N VAL A 42 9.33 17.97 -0.52
CA VAL A 42 7.94 17.76 -0.82
C VAL A 42 7.71 16.39 -0.19
N ILE A 43 6.92 16.33 0.89
CA ILE A 43 6.13 15.13 1.15
C ILE A 43 5.25 15.10 -0.08
N LYS A 44 5.84 14.57 -1.14
CA LYS A 44 5.22 14.27 -2.39
C LYS A 44 4.25 13.19 -1.96
N PRO A 45 2.93 13.42 -2.00
CA PRO A 45 2.09 12.31 -2.33
C PRO A 45 2.51 11.89 -3.74
N ASP A 46 3.67 11.22 -3.87
CA ASP A 46 4.09 10.43 -5.05
C ASP A 46 3.19 9.20 -5.20
N THR A 47 2.01 9.25 -4.58
CA THR A 47 0.91 8.38 -4.86
C THR A 47 0.17 9.04 -6.02
N PRO A 48 0.33 8.58 -7.28
CA PRO A 48 -0.56 8.99 -8.35
C PRO A 48 -2.02 8.75 -7.92
N PRO A 49 -3.03 9.38 -8.57
CA PRO A 49 -4.45 9.11 -8.28
C PRO A 49 -4.83 7.62 -8.40
N SER A 50 -3.93 6.80 -8.94
CA SER A 50 -3.95 5.34 -9.00
C SER A 50 -3.00 4.69 -7.99
N ALA A 51 -3.03 5.15 -6.74
CA ALA A 51 -2.46 4.45 -5.59
C ALA A 51 -2.77 2.95 -5.70
N PRO A 52 -1.78 2.08 -5.92
CA PRO A 52 -2.07 0.68 -6.10
C PRO A 52 -2.39 0.11 -4.71
N ARG A 53 -3.63 -0.33 -4.51
CA ARG A 53 -4.16 -0.86 -3.26
C ARG A 53 -3.88 -2.37 -3.20
N PRO A 54 -3.38 -2.90 -2.08
CA PRO A 54 -3.15 -4.34 -1.96
C PRO A 54 -4.48 -5.09 -1.92
N CYS A 55 -4.56 -6.20 -2.64
CA CYS A 55 -5.67 -7.14 -2.55
C CYS A 55 -5.60 -7.90 -1.23
N GLU A 56 -6.67 -7.89 -0.45
CA GLU A 56 -6.78 -8.63 0.82
C GLU A 56 -6.70 -10.16 0.65
N LEU A 57 -6.98 -10.68 -0.55
CA LEU A 57 -6.94 -12.12 -0.84
C LEU A 57 -5.51 -12.59 -1.20
N CYS A 58 -4.77 -11.81 -1.99
CA CYS A 58 -3.48 -12.26 -2.54
C CYS A 58 -2.27 -11.34 -2.28
N GLY A 59 -2.48 -10.18 -1.64
CA GLY A 59 -1.43 -9.20 -1.34
C GLY A 59 -0.89 -8.42 -2.55
N LYS A 60 -1.34 -8.72 -3.78
CA LYS A 60 -0.89 -7.99 -4.98
C LYS A 60 -1.51 -6.59 -5.04
N ASN A 61 -0.72 -5.62 -5.51
CA ASN A 61 -1.14 -4.23 -5.63
C ASN A 61 -1.86 -3.98 -6.98
N PHE A 62 -3.04 -3.37 -6.94
CA PHE A 62 -3.84 -3.02 -8.12
C PHE A 62 -4.32 -1.57 -8.04
N ALA A 63 -4.43 -0.90 -9.19
CA ALA A 63 -5.08 0.40 -9.24
C ALA A 63 -6.51 0.31 -8.67
N GLY A 64 -7.00 1.37 -8.01
CA GLY A 64 -8.30 1.35 -7.32
C GLY A 64 -9.47 0.87 -8.18
N ASN A 65 -9.50 1.27 -9.46
CA ASN A 65 -10.51 0.83 -10.43
C ASN A 65 -10.37 -0.64 -10.88
N LYS A 66 -9.16 -1.23 -10.79
CA LYS A 66 -8.89 -2.63 -11.14
C LYS A 66 -9.04 -3.57 -9.95
N LEU A 67 -8.96 -3.06 -8.72
CA LEU A 67 -9.04 -3.88 -7.51
C LEU A 67 -10.38 -4.63 -7.40
N GLY A 68 -11.50 -3.96 -7.69
CA GLY A 68 -12.84 -4.58 -7.64
C GLY A 68 -12.93 -5.80 -8.56
N GLN A 69 -12.66 -5.61 -9.85
CA GLN A 69 -12.65 -6.69 -10.84
C GLN A 69 -11.61 -7.79 -10.50
N HIS A 70 -10.46 -7.41 -9.96
CA HIS A 70 -9.45 -8.37 -9.54
C HIS A 70 -9.97 -9.28 -8.41
N LYS A 71 -10.67 -8.75 -7.41
CA LYS A 71 -11.19 -9.55 -6.28
C LYS A 71 -12.07 -10.70 -6.78
N GLU A 72 -12.94 -10.43 -7.75
CA GLU A 72 -13.84 -11.44 -8.34
C GLU A 72 -13.09 -12.53 -9.14
N ARG A 73 -11.98 -12.14 -9.78
CA ARG A 73 -11.14 -13.06 -10.58
C ARG A 73 -9.92 -13.57 -9.82
N CYS A 74 -9.80 -13.27 -8.53
CA CYS A 74 -8.61 -13.58 -7.76
C CYS A 74 -8.47 -15.09 -7.60
N ASN A 75 -7.26 -15.62 -7.77
CA ASN A 75 -6.99 -17.04 -7.54
C ASN A 75 -7.00 -17.39 -6.04
N LYS A 76 -6.94 -16.39 -5.16
CA LYS A 76 -7.01 -16.58 -3.70
C LYS A 76 -8.44 -16.42 -3.17
N ARG A 77 -9.43 -16.18 -4.04
CA ARG A 77 -10.83 -16.09 -3.61
C ARG A 77 -11.30 -17.45 -3.09
N PRO A 78 -12.08 -17.48 -2.00
CA PRO A 78 -12.71 -18.70 -1.52
C PRO A 78 -13.75 -19.18 -2.54
N VAL A 79 -13.71 -20.47 -2.85
CA VAL A 79 -14.66 -21.15 -3.73
C VAL A 79 -15.09 -22.46 -3.09
N GLU A 80 -16.37 -22.80 -3.26
CA GLU A 80 -16.91 -24.07 -2.77
C GLU A 80 -16.57 -25.19 -3.76
N CYS A 81 -16.05 -26.29 -3.24
CA CYS A 81 -15.85 -27.51 -4.01
C CYS A 81 -17.19 -28.22 -4.19
N SER A 82 -17.65 -28.37 -5.43
CA SER A 82 -18.90 -29.07 -5.73
C SER A 82 -18.87 -30.56 -5.36
N ASP A 83 -17.68 -31.16 -5.21
CA ASP A 83 -17.54 -32.58 -4.86
C ASP A 83 -17.70 -32.81 -3.34
N CYS A 84 -17.19 -31.91 -2.48
CA CYS A 84 -17.25 -32.09 -1.02
C CYS A 84 -18.01 -31.02 -0.22
N GLY A 85 -18.43 -29.93 -0.85
CA GLY A 85 -18.94 -28.73 -0.18
C GLY A 85 -17.87 -27.94 0.59
N GLY A 86 -16.59 -28.33 0.47
CA GLY A 86 -15.48 -27.68 1.17
C GLY A 86 -15.13 -26.33 0.55
N THR A 87 -14.93 -25.30 1.36
CA THR A 87 -14.43 -24.01 0.88
C THR A 87 -12.91 -24.04 0.77
N VAL A 88 -12.37 -23.79 -0.43
CA VAL A 88 -10.93 -23.75 -0.70
C VAL A 88 -10.57 -22.53 -1.55
N GLU A 89 -9.28 -22.19 -1.65
CA GLU A 89 -8.84 -21.12 -2.56
C GLU A 89 -9.00 -21.56 -4.02
N ALA A 90 -9.38 -20.65 -4.92
CA ALA A 90 -9.54 -20.96 -6.34
C ALA A 90 -8.26 -21.52 -7.00
N ALA A 91 -7.08 -21.10 -6.55
CA ALA A 91 -5.78 -21.63 -6.99
C ALA A 91 -5.58 -23.09 -6.57
N SER A 92 -6.13 -23.46 -5.43
CA SER A 92 -5.98 -24.77 -4.80
C SER A 92 -7.09 -25.73 -5.23
N LEU A 93 -8.23 -25.24 -5.73
CA LEU A 93 -9.37 -26.03 -6.20
C LEU A 93 -9.00 -27.17 -7.18
N PRO A 94 -8.21 -26.98 -8.25
CA PRO A 94 -7.90 -28.09 -9.18
C PRO A 94 -7.06 -29.20 -8.54
N ARG A 95 -6.15 -28.85 -7.63
CA ARG A 95 -5.37 -29.83 -6.85
C ARG A 95 -6.23 -30.49 -5.77
N HIS A 96 -7.05 -29.70 -5.09
CA HIS A 96 -8.02 -30.17 -4.10
C HIS A 96 -8.96 -31.19 -4.73
N ARG A 97 -9.55 -30.88 -5.90
CA ARG A 97 -10.50 -31.75 -6.61
C ARG A 97 -9.92 -33.12 -6.94
N GLN A 98 -8.64 -33.20 -7.32
CA GLN A 98 -7.96 -34.49 -7.56
C GLN A 98 -7.79 -35.33 -6.29
N ALA A 99 -7.57 -34.68 -5.15
CA ALA A 99 -7.48 -35.34 -3.84
C ALA A 99 -8.83 -35.37 -3.09
N CYS A 100 -9.90 -34.85 -3.68
CA CYS A 100 -11.17 -34.62 -3.01
C CYS A 100 -11.92 -35.94 -2.90
N GLN A 101 -11.97 -36.47 -1.69
CA GLN A 101 -12.46 -37.82 -1.40
C GLN A 101 -13.99 -37.96 -1.47
N ARG A 102 -14.75 -36.87 -1.71
CA ARG A 102 -16.24 -36.93 -1.80
C ARG A 102 -16.80 -37.08 -3.22
N GLY A 103 -15.94 -37.19 -4.24
CA GLY A 103 -16.32 -37.57 -5.61
C GLY A 103 -16.09 -39.06 -5.94
N GLY A 104 -15.83 -39.90 -4.93
CA GLY A 104 -15.64 -41.34 -5.10
C GLY A 104 -16.95 -42.04 -5.45
N GLY A 105 -17.35 -41.98 -6.71
CA GLY A 105 -18.23 -42.95 -7.32
C GLY A 105 -17.57 -44.32 -7.23
N GLY A 106 -17.80 -45.03 -6.13
CA GLY A 106 -17.54 -46.45 -6.01
C GLY A 106 -18.49 -47.18 -6.94
N GLY A 107 -18.09 -47.34 -8.20
CA GLY A 107 -18.58 -48.40 -9.06
C GLY A 107 -18.20 -49.74 -8.44
N GLY A 108 -19.11 -50.34 -7.69
CA GLY A 108 -19.08 -51.75 -7.34
C GLY A 108 -19.88 -52.51 -8.40
N GLY A 109 -19.18 -52.99 -9.44
CA GLY A 109 -19.68 -54.10 -10.25
C GLY A 109 -19.43 -55.43 -9.55
N GLY A 110 -20.30 -56.42 -9.84
CA GLY A 110 -20.17 -57.82 -9.45
C GLY A 110 -21.27 -58.27 -8.49
N GLY A 111 -22.06 -59.31 -8.74
CA GLY A 111 -22.10 -60.31 -9.81
C GLY A 111 -23.07 -61.42 -9.39
N GLY A 112 -23.42 -62.30 -10.33
CA GLY A 112 -24.16 -63.55 -10.06
C GLY A 112 -25.64 -63.47 -10.32
#